data_AF-A0A969ELX8-F1
#
_entry.id   AF-A0A969ELX8-F1
#
_cell.length_a   1.000
_cell.length_b   1.000
_cell.length_c   1.000
_cell.angle_alpha   90.00
_cell.angle_beta   90.00
_cell.angle_gamma   90.00
#
_symmetry.space_group_name_H-M   'P 1'
#
loop_
_entity.id
_entity.type
_entity.pdbx_description
1 polymer ?
#
loop_
_entity_poly.entity_id
_entity_poly.type
_entity_poly.pdbx_seq_one_letter_code
_entity_poly.pdbx_strand_id
1 'polypeptide(L)'
;MFAREIHTKSGTLGVGALSGVCTHEQYRSRGFAAQTVRAAFARVDQGLYPVSLWMTTVPGFYEKLGARVIHSTWVNGKNPDNPTADPWPDEVKMIYPASYPWSEGVMDLNGGVY
;
A
#
# COMPACT_ATOMS: atom_id res chain seq x y z
N MET A 1 0.38 9.37 4.27
CA MET A 1 -0.53 8.23 4.48
C MET A 1 -1.92 8.79 4.75
N PHE A 2 -2.93 8.22 4.13
CA PHE A 2 -4.33 8.62 4.30
C PHE A 2 -5.24 7.39 4.37
N ALA A 3 -6.46 7.56 4.89
CA ALA A 3 -7.42 6.47 5.01
C ALA A 3 -7.98 6.09 3.63
N ARG A 4 -8.08 4.79 3.38
CA ARG A 4 -8.84 4.24 2.26
C ARG A 4 -9.63 3.03 2.67
N GLU A 5 -10.66 2.77 1.88
CA GLU A 5 -11.47 1.57 1.96
C GLU A 5 -11.22 0.74 0.70
N ILE A 6 -10.96 -0.55 0.86
CA ILE A 6 -10.93 -1.53 -0.23
C ILE A 6 -11.94 -2.65 0.05
N HIS A 7 -12.38 -3.35 -0.99
CA HIS A 7 -13.24 -4.52 -0.82
C HIS A 7 -12.47 -5.80 -1.07
N THR A 8 -12.64 -6.74 -0.15
CA THR A 8 -12.04 -8.07 -0.17
C THR A 8 -13.14 -9.11 -0.20
N LYS A 9 -12.81 -10.38 -0.45
CA LYS A 9 -13.78 -11.49 -0.31
C LYS A 9 -14.38 -11.60 1.10
N SER A 10 -13.65 -11.16 2.12
CA SER A 10 -14.10 -11.19 3.52
C SER A 10 -14.90 -9.92 3.91
N GLY A 11 -15.16 -9.04 2.95
CA GLY A 11 -15.83 -7.76 3.15
C GLY A 11 -14.88 -6.57 3.06
N THR A 12 -15.32 -5.46 3.63
CA THR A 12 -14.63 -4.18 3.56
C THR A 12 -13.42 -4.11 4.50
N LEU A 13 -12.29 -3.61 3.99
CA LEU A 13 -11.07 -3.39 4.76
C LEU A 13 -10.63 -1.93 4.69
N GLY A 14 -10.51 -1.29 5.85
CA GLY A 14 -9.88 0.02 5.97
C GLY A 14 -8.35 -0.12 5.95
N VAL A 15 -7.66 0.65 5.10
CA VAL A 15 -6.21 0.64 4.96
C VAL A 15 -5.63 2.05 5.07
N GLY A 16 -4.38 2.14 5.54
CA GLY A 16 -3.57 3.34 5.40
C GLY A 16 -2.87 3.35 4.05
N ALA A 17 -3.32 4.14 3.09
CA ALA A 17 -2.65 4.25 1.79
C ALA A 17 -1.33 5.03 1.96
N LEU A 18 -0.18 4.39 1.74
CA LEU A 18 1.12 5.07 1.71
C LEU A 18 1.34 5.65 0.30
N SER A 19 1.67 6.93 0.23
CA SER A 19 1.78 7.66 -1.03
C SER A 19 2.64 8.91 -0.87
N GLY A 20 3.13 9.46 -1.99
CA GLY A 20 3.92 10.68 -2.02
C GLY A 20 5.28 10.59 -1.33
N VAL A 21 5.83 9.38 -1.19
CA VAL A 21 7.15 9.19 -0.58
C VAL A 21 8.21 9.66 -1.55
N CYS A 22 8.85 10.79 -1.24
CA CYS A 22 9.91 11.36 -2.05
C CYS A 22 11.10 11.79 -1.18
N THR A 23 12.27 11.90 -1.80
CA THR A 23 13.46 12.49 -1.19
C THR A 23 14.19 13.26 -2.28
N HIS A 24 14.50 14.52 -1.98
CA HIS A 24 15.26 15.36 -2.88
C HIS A 24 16.62 14.73 -3.19
N GLU A 25 17.07 14.78 -4.43
CA GLU A 25 18.22 14.01 -4.93
C GLU A 25 19.52 14.27 -4.14
N GLN A 26 19.78 15.53 -3.77
CA GLN A 26 20.94 15.94 -2.97
C GLN A 26 20.97 15.35 -1.55
N TYR A 27 19.85 14.77 -1.09
CA TYR A 27 19.67 14.23 0.24
C TYR A 27 19.42 12.71 0.23
N ARG A 28 19.55 12.04 -0.92
CA ARG A 28 19.49 10.57 -1.02
C ARG A 28 20.63 9.91 -0.23
N SER A 29 20.44 8.64 0.14
CA SER A 29 21.41 7.83 0.89
C SER A 29 21.77 8.34 2.30
N ARG A 30 21.00 9.31 2.84
CA ARG A 30 21.15 9.84 4.21
C ARG A 30 20.12 9.30 5.20
N GLY A 31 19.29 8.34 4.77
CA GLY A 31 18.28 7.70 5.62
C GLY A 31 16.95 8.46 5.77
N PHE A 32 16.79 9.65 5.18
CA PHE A 32 15.55 10.43 5.33
C PHE A 32 14.30 9.71 4.83
N ALA A 33 14.35 9.03 3.67
CA ALA A 33 13.23 8.22 3.20
C ALA A 33 12.79 7.19 4.24
N ALA A 34 13.77 6.51 4.88
CA ALA A 34 13.50 5.51 5.90
C ALA A 34 12.85 6.13 7.15
N GLN A 35 13.33 7.30 7.58
CA GLN A 35 12.75 8.04 8.70
C GLN A 35 11.31 8.46 8.41
N THR A 36 11.06 9.03 7.22
CA THR A 36 9.71 9.43 6.78
C THR A 36 8.75 8.24 6.74
N VAL A 37 9.17 7.11 6.17
CA VAL A 37 8.33 5.91 6.09
C VAL A 37 8.08 5.31 7.46
N ARG A 38 9.08 5.26 8.35
CA ARG A 38 8.88 4.81 9.75
C ARG A 38 7.89 5.70 10.50
N ALA A 39 7.96 7.02 10.32
CA ALA A 39 6.99 7.94 10.90
C ALA A 39 5.57 7.72 10.35
N ALA A 40 5.43 7.27 9.09
CA ALA A 40 4.14 6.87 8.55
C ALA A 40 3.66 5.53 9.13
N PHE A 41 4.53 4.53 9.22
CA PHE A 41 4.25 3.21 9.79
C PHE A 41 3.90 3.24 11.27
N ALA A 42 4.41 4.21 12.03
CA ALA A 42 4.01 4.42 13.41
C ALA A 42 2.48 4.61 13.56
N ARG A 43 1.77 5.10 12.54
CA ARG A 43 0.30 5.17 12.56
C ARG A 43 -0.35 3.78 12.53
N VAL A 44 0.24 2.82 11.83
CA VAL A 44 -0.20 1.42 11.84
C VAL A 44 0.15 0.78 13.18
N ASP A 45 1.37 1.01 13.67
CA ASP A 45 1.83 0.45 14.96
C ASP A 45 0.99 0.95 16.15
N GLN A 46 0.49 2.18 16.07
CA GLN A 46 -0.42 2.78 17.07
C GLN A 46 -1.88 2.37 16.89
N GLY A 47 -2.19 1.54 15.88
CA GLY A 47 -3.54 1.05 15.63
C GLY A 47 -4.49 2.03 14.92
N LEU A 48 -3.99 3.15 14.38
CA LEU A 48 -4.82 4.09 13.60
C LEU A 48 -5.30 3.46 12.29
N TYR A 49 -4.47 2.58 11.71
CA TYR A 49 -4.82 1.74 10.58
C TYR A 49 -4.46 0.29 10.91
N PRO A 50 -5.28 -0.70 10.53
CA PRO A 50 -4.94 -2.11 10.77
C PRO A 50 -3.77 -2.57 9.88
N VAL A 51 -3.63 -1.98 8.69
CA VAL A 51 -2.58 -2.29 7.71
C VAL A 51 -2.37 -1.07 6.79
N SER A 52 -1.16 -0.92 6.27
CA SER A 52 -0.82 0.02 5.20
C SER A 52 -0.69 -0.70 3.87
N LEU A 53 -1.13 -0.08 2.76
CA LEU A 53 -1.11 -0.62 1.39
C LEU A 53 -0.55 0.42 0.41
N TRP A 54 0.33 0.02 -0.50
CA TRP A 54 0.85 0.87 -1.57
C TRP A 54 1.47 0.08 -2.72
N MET A 55 1.80 0.77 -3.82
CA MET A 55 2.61 0.25 -4.93
C MET A 55 4.01 0.86 -4.91
N THR A 56 5.02 0.13 -5.40
CA THR A 56 6.40 0.62 -5.50
C THR A 56 7.23 -0.09 -6.56
N THR A 57 8.28 0.57 -7.04
CA THR A 57 9.34 0.00 -7.87
C THR A 57 10.60 -0.39 -7.07
N VAL A 58 10.63 -0.14 -5.76
CA VAL A 58 11.79 -0.40 -4.88
C VAL A 58 11.44 -1.28 -3.66
N PRO A 59 10.89 -2.49 -3.85
CA PRO A 59 10.37 -3.30 -2.75
C PRO A 59 11.40 -3.63 -1.67
N GLY A 60 12.65 -3.91 -2.05
CA GLY A 60 13.73 -4.24 -1.10
C GLY A 60 14.06 -3.11 -0.11
N PHE A 61 13.72 -1.85 -0.41
CA PHE A 61 13.80 -0.78 0.57
C PHE A 61 12.75 -0.94 1.68
N TYR A 62 11.51 -1.25 1.31
CA TYR A 62 10.40 -1.40 2.25
C TYR A 62 10.44 -2.72 3.01
N GLU A 63 10.93 -3.81 2.41
CA GLU A 63 11.13 -5.09 3.10
C GLU A 63 12.07 -4.95 4.31
N LYS A 64 13.14 -4.16 4.17
CA LYS A 64 14.05 -3.81 5.28
C LYS A 64 13.38 -2.98 6.39
N LEU A 65 12.21 -2.42 6.12
CA LEU A 65 11.39 -1.68 7.08
C LEU A 65 10.27 -2.52 7.68
N GLY A 66 10.20 -3.82 7.38
CA GLY A 66 9.19 -4.74 7.91
C GLY A 66 7.91 -4.81 7.08
N ALA A 67 7.95 -4.36 5.82
CA ALA A 67 6.88 -4.59 4.85
C ALA A 67 7.06 -5.92 4.11
N ARG A 68 6.03 -6.38 3.40
CA ARG A 68 6.15 -7.50 2.45
C ARG A 68 5.40 -7.24 1.16
N VAL A 69 5.86 -7.91 0.10
CA VAL A 69 5.12 -8.01 -1.16
C VAL A 69 3.86 -8.86 -0.95
N ILE A 70 2.78 -8.48 -1.62
CA ILE A 70 1.55 -9.26 -1.70
C ILE A 70 1.21 -9.58 -3.15
N HIS A 71 0.58 -10.74 -3.36
CA HIS A 71 0.09 -11.18 -4.66
C HIS A 71 -1.43 -11.29 -4.58
N SER A 72 -2.13 -10.48 -5.36
CA SER A 72 -3.58 -10.44 -5.43
C SER A 72 -4.00 -9.93 -6.81
N THR A 73 -5.15 -10.39 -7.28
CA THR A 73 -5.76 -9.83 -8.49
C THR A 73 -6.43 -8.52 -8.10
N TRP A 74 -6.03 -7.40 -8.68
CA TRP A 74 -6.60 -6.11 -8.36
C TRP A 74 -7.62 -5.68 -9.41
N VAL A 75 -8.71 -5.07 -8.96
CA VAL A 75 -9.74 -4.48 -9.81
C VAL A 75 -10.13 -3.10 -9.26
N ASN A 76 -10.87 -2.33 -10.04
CA ASN A 76 -11.55 -1.12 -9.58
C ASN A 76 -13.00 -1.17 -10.04
N GLY A 77 -13.89 -1.65 -9.16
CA GLY A 77 -15.31 -1.82 -9.47
C GLY A 77 -16.04 -0.51 -9.76
N LYS A 78 -15.45 0.65 -9.43
CA LYS A 78 -15.97 1.97 -9.79
C LYS A 78 -15.53 2.47 -11.17
N ASN A 79 -14.70 1.72 -11.89
CA ASN A 79 -14.36 2.06 -13.27
C ASN A 79 -15.58 1.79 -14.19
N PRO A 80 -16.20 2.83 -14.80
CA PRO A 80 -17.40 2.64 -15.62
C PRO A 80 -17.10 1.91 -16.94
N ASP A 81 -15.87 2.01 -17.45
CA ASP A 81 -15.49 1.44 -18.74
C ASP A 81 -15.00 0.00 -18.61
N ASN A 82 -14.24 -0.29 -17.56
CA ASN A 82 -13.69 -1.62 -17.30
C ASN A 82 -13.53 -1.91 -15.79
N PRO A 83 -14.58 -2.42 -15.11
CA PRO A 83 -14.57 -2.63 -13.67
C PRO A 83 -13.65 -3.77 -13.20
N THR A 84 -13.10 -4.56 -14.13
CA THR A 84 -12.19 -5.69 -13.85
C THR A 84 -10.73 -5.38 -14.21
N ALA A 85 -10.44 -4.18 -14.71
CA ALA A 85 -9.07 -3.76 -14.99
C ALA A 85 -8.26 -3.59 -13.70
N ASP A 86 -6.98 -3.99 -13.73
CA ASP A 86 -6.02 -3.66 -12.68
C ASP A 86 -5.86 -2.13 -12.64
N PRO A 87 -6.22 -1.46 -11.53
CA PRO A 87 -6.12 -0.02 -11.45
C PRO A 87 -4.67 0.46 -11.31
N TRP A 88 -3.73 -0.39 -10.90
CA TRP A 88 -2.39 0.01 -10.53
C TRP A 88 -1.45 0.08 -11.75
N PRO A 89 -0.76 1.21 -11.99
CA PRO A 89 0.22 1.32 -13.08
C PRO A 89 1.53 0.59 -12.78
N ASP A 90 1.89 0.42 -11.50
CA ASP A 90 3.15 -0.22 -11.08
C ASP A 90 2.94 -1.70 -10.70
N GLU A 91 4.02 -2.48 -10.80
CA GLU A 91 3.96 -3.94 -10.67
C GLU A 91 3.80 -4.42 -9.22
N VAL A 92 4.61 -3.88 -8.28
CA VAL A 92 4.73 -4.48 -6.94
C VAL A 92 3.85 -3.77 -5.92
N LYS A 93 2.90 -4.53 -5.36
CA LYS A 93 2.02 -4.10 -4.28
C LYS A 93 2.57 -4.62 -2.96
N MET A 94 2.57 -3.78 -1.94
CA MET A 94 3.15 -4.08 -0.64
C MET A 94 2.22 -3.72 0.51
N ILE A 95 2.40 -4.43 1.62
CA ILE A 95 1.72 -4.13 2.87
C ILE A 95 2.70 -3.93 4.03
N TYR A 96 2.25 -3.21 5.05
CA TYR A 96 2.89 -3.12 6.36
C TYR A 96 1.85 -3.23 7.48
N PRO A 97 2.10 -4.00 8.56
CA PRO A 97 3.30 -4.81 8.79
C PRO A 97 3.30 -6.09 7.96
N ALA A 98 4.49 -6.67 7.73
CA ALA A 98 4.64 -7.94 7.01
C ALA A 98 3.85 -9.08 7.67
N SER A 99 3.70 -9.05 9.00
CA SER A 99 2.95 -10.05 9.76
C SER A 99 1.43 -9.93 9.61
N TYR A 100 0.91 -8.89 8.94
CA TYR A 100 -0.53 -8.74 8.77
C TYR A 100 -1.11 -9.94 7.99
N PRO A 101 -2.21 -10.56 8.48
CA PRO A 101 -2.83 -11.75 7.87
C PRO A 101 -3.64 -11.38 6.62
N TRP A 102 -2.93 -10.93 5.59
CA TRP A 102 -3.51 -10.56 4.30
C TRP A 102 -4.13 -11.77 3.62
N SER A 103 -5.41 -11.66 3.25
CA SER A 103 -6.09 -12.67 2.43
C SER A 103 -5.67 -12.54 0.98
N GLU A 104 -5.44 -13.66 0.29
CA GLU A 104 -5.19 -13.65 -1.15
C GLU A 104 -6.51 -13.75 -1.93
N GLY A 105 -6.51 -13.24 -3.16
CA GLY A 105 -7.67 -13.30 -4.05
C GLY A 105 -7.87 -12.02 -4.86
N VAL A 106 -9.13 -11.79 -5.26
CA VAL A 106 -9.54 -10.55 -5.93
C VAL A 106 -9.73 -9.47 -4.89
N MET A 107 -9.09 -8.33 -5.11
CA MET A 107 -9.17 -7.12 -4.29
C MET A 107 -9.70 -5.98 -5.15
N ASP A 108 -10.78 -5.35 -4.71
CA ASP A 108 -11.30 -4.15 -5.34
C ASP A 108 -10.76 -2.92 -4.61
N LEU A 109 -10.06 -2.06 -5.36
CA LEU A 109 -9.51 -0.81 -4.84
C LEU A 109 -10.61 0.22 -4.49
N ASN A 110 -11.86 -0.03 -4.91
CA ASN A 110 -13.04 0.80 -4.62
C ASN A 110 -12.87 2.26 -5.07
N GLY A 111 -12.14 2.45 -6.17
CA GLY A 111 -11.73 3.74 -6.74
C GLY A 111 -10.40 3.64 -7.50
N GLY A 112 -9.98 4.74 -8.12
CA GLY A 112 -8.67 4.85 -8.80
C GLY A 112 -7.49 4.77 -7.82
N VAL A 113 -6.24 4.91 -8.28
CA VAL A 113 -5.04 4.75 -7.44
C VAL A 113 -4.80 5.93 -6.47
N TYR A 114 -5.44 7.06 -6.74
CA TYR A 114 -5.39 8.30 -5.96
C TYR A 114 -6.81 8.81 -5.77
#